data_AF-A0A9D5FKZ3-F1
#
_entry.id   AF-A0A9D5FKZ3-F1
#
_cell.length_a   1.000
_cell.length_b   1.000
_cell.length_c   1.000
_cell.angle_alpha   90.00
_cell.angle_beta   90.00
_cell.angle_gamma   90.00
#
_symmetry.space_group_name_H-M   'P 1'
#
loop_
_entity.id
_entity.type
_entity.pdbx_description
1 polymer ?
#
loop_
_entity_poly.entity_id
_entity_poly.type
_entity_poly.pdbx_seq_one_letter_code
_entity_poly.pdbx_strand_id
1 'polypeptide(L)'
;MGMSFRSIIIGLVASLLMGVGAGYVNKYVPGVHGLVRGHLPVSVFGLFIFFVGVVNPVLNRINKSLRFRPGEIAMILGMVLVACGITDAGLLRHFPRSLAMPMVENRTHPGWQKTKVLEETPPILLANGGKPSTNVVDSYVLGMSNPA
;
A
#
# COMPACT_ATOMS: atom_id res chain seq x y z
N MET A 1 6.76 -27.25 -12.74
CA MET A 1 6.49 -26.01 -11.97
C MET A 1 4.97 -25.89 -11.84
N GLY A 2 4.36 -26.54 -10.84
CA GLY A 2 2.89 -26.64 -10.77
C GLY A 2 2.33 -25.61 -9.83
N MET A 3 1.71 -24.56 -10.36
CA MET A 3 0.87 -23.64 -9.57
C MET A 3 -0.33 -24.42 -9.05
N SER A 4 -0.67 -24.26 -7.77
CA SER A 4 -1.83 -24.90 -7.18
C SER A 4 -2.88 -23.85 -6.82
N PHE A 5 -4.15 -24.23 -6.91
CA PHE A 5 -5.24 -23.33 -6.54
C PHE A 5 -5.16 -22.90 -5.06
N ARG A 6 -4.64 -23.78 -4.18
CA ARG A 6 -4.39 -23.46 -2.76
C ARG A 6 -3.43 -22.28 -2.59
N SER A 7 -2.37 -22.17 -3.39
CA SER A 7 -1.41 -21.07 -3.25
C SER A 7 -2.01 -19.73 -3.67
N ILE A 8 -2.93 -19.74 -4.63
CA ILE A 8 -3.67 -18.55 -5.03
C ILE A 8 -4.59 -18.10 -3.90
N ILE A 9 -5.38 -19.01 -3.32
CA ILE A 9 -6.26 -18.68 -2.18
C ILE A 9 -5.46 -18.13 -1.00
N ILE A 10 -4.39 -18.83 -0.61
CA ILE A 10 -3.54 -18.42 0.51
C ILE A 10 -2.86 -17.09 0.22
N GLY A 11 -2.35 -16.90 -1.00
CA GLY A 11 -1.76 -15.63 -1.43
C GLY A 11 -2.75 -14.48 -1.39
N LEU A 12 -4.00 -14.71 -1.80
CA LEU A 12 -5.05 -13.70 -1.79
C LEU A 12 -5.45 -13.33 -0.35
N VAL A 13 -5.63 -14.31 0.52
CA VAL A 13 -5.91 -14.09 1.95
C VAL A 13 -4.74 -13.36 2.62
N ALA A 14 -3.50 -13.80 2.40
CA ALA A 14 -2.30 -13.16 2.96
C ALA A 14 -2.14 -11.72 2.47
N SER A 15 -2.44 -11.47 1.19
CA SER A 15 -2.41 -10.12 0.59
C SER A 15 -3.45 -9.21 1.23
N LEU A 16 -4.66 -9.71 1.46
CA LEU A 16 -5.75 -8.96 2.05
C LEU A 16 -5.46 -8.65 3.53
N LEU A 17 -4.95 -9.64 4.27
CA LEU A 17 -4.48 -9.47 5.64
C LEU A 17 -3.34 -8.45 5.73
N MET A 18 -2.38 -8.49 4.81
CA MET A 18 -1.31 -7.49 4.79
C MET A 18 -1.80 -6.10 4.42
N GLY A 19 -2.66 -5.98 3.41
CA GLY A 19 -3.19 -4.68 2.99
C GLY A 19 -3.97 -3.98 4.11
N VAL A 20 -4.87 -4.70 4.76
CA VAL A 20 -5.68 -4.17 5.88
C VAL A 20 -4.85 -4.05 7.15
N GLY A 21 -4.08 -5.08 7.48
CA GLY A 21 -3.29 -5.15 8.70
C GLY A 21 -2.18 -4.09 8.75
N ALA A 22 -1.48 -3.85 7.64
CA ALA A 22 -0.46 -2.81 7.59
C ALA A 22 -1.04 -1.42 7.85
N GLY A 23 -2.20 -1.11 7.25
CA GLY A 23 -2.90 0.15 7.50
C GLY A 23 -3.37 0.30 8.95
N TYR A 24 -3.94 -0.77 9.51
CA TYR A 24 -4.39 -0.79 10.90
C TYR A 24 -3.22 -0.57 11.87
N VAL A 25 -2.13 -1.32 11.71
CA VAL A 25 -0.98 -1.24 12.63
C VAL A 25 -0.32 0.14 12.53
N ASN A 26 -0.13 0.67 11.31
CA ASN A 26 0.42 2.02 11.13
C ASN A 26 -0.44 3.11 11.79
N LYS A 27 -1.76 2.91 11.90
CA LYS A 27 -2.67 3.89 12.50
C LYS A 27 -2.78 3.78 14.02
N TYR A 28 -2.79 2.56 14.56
CA TYR A 28 -3.18 2.33 15.96
C TYR A 28 -2.06 1.83 16.87
N VAL A 29 -0.90 1.45 16.35
CA VAL A 29 0.22 0.98 17.18
C VAL A 29 1.32 2.04 17.23
N PRO A 30 1.49 2.72 18.38
CA PRO A 30 2.52 3.75 18.55
C PRO A 30 3.93 3.13 18.40
N GLY A 31 4.83 3.84 17.71
CA GLY A 31 6.22 3.40 17.52
C GLY A 31 6.45 2.38 16.41
N VAL A 32 5.40 1.72 15.90
CA VAL A 32 5.47 0.83 14.73
C VAL A 32 5.15 1.63 13.48
N HIS A 33 6.13 2.43 13.03
CA HIS A 33 5.99 3.17 11.79
C HIS A 33 6.51 2.36 10.62
N GLY A 34 5.57 1.78 9.86
CA GLY A 34 5.88 1.23 8.57
C GLY A 34 6.29 -0.24 8.61
N LEU A 35 5.35 -1.06 9.07
CA LEU A 35 5.39 -2.51 8.86
C LEU A 35 5.70 -2.86 7.40
N VAL A 36 5.25 -2.03 6.45
CA VAL A 36 5.48 -2.15 5.01
C VAL A 36 6.25 -0.92 4.46
N ARG A 37 6.85 -0.08 5.32
CA ARG A 37 7.59 1.11 4.85
C ARG A 37 8.85 0.71 4.10
N GLY A 38 9.03 1.38 2.97
CA GLY A 38 10.24 1.32 2.17
C GLY A 38 10.06 0.43 0.95
N HIS A 39 11.03 0.48 0.04
CA HIS A 39 10.99 -0.32 -1.18
C HIS A 39 11.19 -1.83 -0.93
N LEU A 40 11.70 -2.18 0.26
CA LEU A 40 11.88 -3.56 0.69
C LEU A 40 11.11 -3.79 2.00
N PRO A 41 9.89 -4.36 1.97
CA PRO A 41 9.12 -4.59 3.17
C PRO A 41 9.77 -5.70 4.03
N VAL A 42 10.65 -5.30 4.95
CA VAL A 42 11.48 -6.20 5.78
C VAL A 42 10.63 -7.19 6.57
N SER A 43 9.46 -6.77 7.06
CA SER A 43 8.53 -7.64 7.78
C SER A 43 8.01 -8.79 6.92
N VAL A 44 7.71 -8.53 5.64
CA VAL A 44 7.21 -9.52 4.69
C VAL A 44 8.28 -10.54 4.39
N PHE A 45 9.50 -10.09 4.07
CA PHE A 45 10.63 -10.99 3.83
C PHE A 45 11.00 -11.77 5.09
N GLY A 46 11.02 -11.14 6.26
CA GLY A 46 11.30 -11.80 7.54
C GLY A 46 10.28 -12.89 7.85
N LEU A 47 8.98 -12.60 7.69
CA LEU A 47 7.90 -13.57 7.85
C LEU A 47 8.04 -14.71 6.83
N PHE A 48 8.42 -14.41 5.60
CA PHE A 48 8.60 -15.43 4.56
C PHE A 48 9.81 -16.32 4.81
N ILE A 49 10.93 -15.77 5.25
CA ILE A 49 12.12 -16.54 5.63
C ILE A 49 11.76 -17.47 6.78
N PHE A 50 11.04 -16.97 7.79
CA PHE A 50 10.53 -17.81 8.88
C PHE A 50 9.58 -18.90 8.38
N PHE A 51 8.66 -18.56 7.48
CA PHE A 51 7.72 -19.51 6.89
C PHE A 51 8.45 -20.63 6.13
N VAL A 52 9.45 -20.29 5.31
CA VAL A 52 10.22 -21.25 4.53
C VAL A 52 11.19 -22.05 5.39
N GLY A 53 11.83 -21.43 6.37
CA GLY A 53 12.85 -22.05 7.22
C GLY A 53 12.29 -22.88 8.38
N VAL A 54 11.10 -22.56 8.86
CA VAL A 54 10.51 -23.20 10.05
C VAL A 54 9.16 -23.85 9.71
N VAL A 55 8.20 -23.07 9.21
CA VAL A 55 6.82 -23.56 9.02
C VAL A 55 6.74 -24.66 7.96
N ASN A 56 7.34 -24.45 6.79
CA ASN A 56 7.25 -25.41 5.68
C ASN A 56 7.96 -26.75 5.98
N PRO A 57 9.15 -26.78 6.61
CA PRO A 57 9.77 -28.02 7.08
C PRO A 57 8.94 -28.75 8.14
N VAL A 58 8.33 -28.01 9.08
CA VAL A 58 7.44 -28.60 10.09
C VAL A 58 6.20 -29.21 9.44
N LEU A 59 5.56 -28.50 8.50
CA LEU A 59 4.43 -29.02 7.73
C LEU A 59 4.82 -30.30 6.98
N ASN A 60 6.00 -30.34 6.37
CA ASN A 60 6.50 -31.53 5.69
C ASN A 60 6.71 -32.72 6.64
N ARG A 61 7.07 -32.47 7.91
CA ARG A 61 7.24 -33.52 8.93
C ARG A 61 5.90 -34.06 9.43
N ILE A 62 4.87 -33.20 9.53
CA ILE A 62 3.51 -33.60 9.91
C ILE A 62 2.84 -34.37 8.76
N ASN A 63 2.84 -33.79 7.56
CA ASN A 63 2.29 -34.42 6.36
C ASN A 63 2.94 -33.86 5.10
N LYS A 64 3.55 -34.73 4.30
CA LYS A 64 4.18 -34.37 3.03
C LYS A 64 3.22 -33.68 2.05
N SER A 65 1.91 -33.93 2.14
CA SER A 65 0.91 -33.30 1.26
C SER A 65 0.65 -31.82 1.58
N LEU A 66 1.00 -31.37 2.79
CA LEU A 66 0.86 -29.98 3.25
C LEU A 66 2.09 -29.12 2.92
N ARG A 67 3.19 -29.75 2.51
CA ARG A 67 4.42 -29.04 2.13
C ARG A 67 4.16 -28.15 0.91
N PHE A 68 4.56 -26.89 1.04
CA PHE A 68 4.58 -25.95 -0.07
C PHE A 68 5.80 -26.19 -0.96
N ARG A 69 5.54 -26.21 -2.27
CA ARG A 69 6.54 -26.25 -3.33
C ARG A 69 7.12 -24.85 -3.57
N PRO A 70 8.36 -24.73 -4.07
CA PRO A 70 8.99 -23.43 -4.33
C PRO A 70 8.13 -22.50 -5.20
N GLY A 71 7.42 -23.03 -6.21
CA GLY A 71 6.52 -22.23 -7.06
C GLY A 71 5.29 -21.69 -6.33
N GLU A 72 4.75 -22.44 -5.37
CA GLU A 72 3.61 -21.99 -4.54
C GLU A 72 4.04 -20.85 -3.61
N ILE A 73 5.23 -21.00 -3.02
CA ILE A 73 5.87 -20.00 -2.14
C ILE A 73 6.13 -18.71 -2.92
N ALA A 74 6.72 -18.82 -4.12
CA ALA A 74 6.97 -17.67 -4.98
C ALA A 74 5.68 -16.95 -5.40
N MET A 75 4.62 -17.70 -5.69
CA MET A 75 3.31 -17.12 -6.04
C MET A 75 2.72 -16.34 -4.85
N ILE A 76 2.68 -16.94 -3.66
CA ILE A 76 2.17 -16.29 -2.44
C ILE A 76 2.97 -15.01 -2.16
N LEU A 77 4.31 -15.08 -2.25
CA LEU A 77 5.18 -13.93 -2.02
C LEU A 77 4.90 -12.81 -3.03
N GLY A 78 4.81 -13.15 -4.32
CA GLY A 78 4.52 -12.20 -5.38
C GLY A 78 3.20 -11.46 -5.15
N MET A 79 2.15 -12.18 -4.78
CA MET A 79 0.85 -11.56 -4.46
C MET A 79 0.93 -10.59 -3.27
N VAL A 80 1.60 -11.01 -2.19
CA VAL A 80 1.76 -10.16 -0.99
C VAL A 80 2.60 -8.92 -1.30
N LEU A 81 3.65 -9.04 -2.11
CA LEU A 81 4.48 -7.91 -2.53
C LEU A 81 3.69 -6.91 -3.38
N VAL A 82 2.84 -7.39 -4.30
CA VAL A 82 1.93 -6.52 -5.07
C VAL A 82 1.00 -5.76 -4.14
N ALA A 83 0.39 -6.43 -3.15
CA ALA A 83 -0.47 -5.77 -2.17
C ALA A 83 0.27 -4.69 -1.36
N CYS A 84 1.49 -4.99 -0.93
CA CYS A 84 2.36 -4.03 -0.22
C CYS A 84 2.70 -2.80 -1.08
N GLY A 85 2.98 -3.01 -2.37
CA GLY A 85 3.25 -1.93 -3.31
C GLY A 85 2.03 -1.04 -3.54
N ILE A 86 0.82 -1.59 -3.53
CA ILE A 86 -0.41 -0.80 -3.63
C ILE A 86 -0.64 0.03 -2.37
N THR A 87 -0.53 -0.58 -1.19
CA THR A 87 -1.02 0.03 0.05
C THR A 87 -0.09 1.05 0.69
N ASP A 88 1.23 0.88 0.60
CA ASP A 88 2.16 1.75 1.34
C ASP A 88 3.28 2.34 0.48
N ALA A 89 4.08 1.51 -0.19
CA ALA A 89 5.29 1.99 -0.86
C ALA A 89 5.07 2.53 -2.29
N GLY A 90 3.84 2.47 -2.80
CA GLY A 90 3.53 2.86 -4.18
C GLY A 90 2.23 3.66 -4.27
N LEU A 91 1.18 3.01 -4.79
CA LEU A 91 0.03 3.73 -5.35
C LEU A 91 -0.67 4.64 -4.32
N LEU A 92 -1.12 4.10 -3.18
CA LEU A 92 -1.93 4.87 -2.22
C LEU A 92 -1.16 5.98 -1.50
N ARG A 93 0.18 5.89 -1.44
CA ARG A 93 1.02 6.94 -0.84
C ARG A 93 1.24 8.12 -1.78
N HIS A 94 1.43 7.85 -3.07
CA HIS A 94 1.80 8.87 -4.04
C HIS A 94 0.61 9.40 -4.83
N PHE A 95 -0.29 8.53 -5.27
CA PHE A 95 -1.35 8.89 -6.21
C PHE A 95 -2.33 9.94 -5.66
N PRO A 96 -2.91 9.80 -4.45
CA PRO A 96 -3.87 10.80 -3.98
C PRO A 96 -3.19 12.14 -3.69
N ARG A 97 -1.92 12.13 -3.24
CA ARG A 97 -1.12 13.35 -3.07
C ARG A 97 -0.85 14.05 -4.39
N SER A 98 -0.51 13.32 -5.45
CA SER A 98 -0.31 13.91 -6.78
C SER A 98 -1.57 14.56 -7.34
N LEU A 99 -2.76 14.07 -6.97
CA LEU A 99 -4.04 14.67 -7.37
C LEU A 99 -4.41 15.92 -6.55
N ALA A 100 -4.05 15.96 -5.26
CA ALA A 100 -4.42 17.03 -4.35
C ALA A 100 -3.42 18.20 -4.33
N MET A 101 -2.13 17.90 -4.43
CA MET A 101 -1.04 18.87 -4.28
C MET A 101 -1.10 20.04 -5.28
N PRO A 102 -1.41 19.85 -6.58
CA PRO A 102 -1.52 20.95 -7.55
C PRO A 102 -2.47 22.08 -7.13
N MET A 103 -3.54 21.75 -6.40
CA MET A 103 -4.50 22.73 -5.91
C MET A 103 -3.93 23.61 -4.80
N VAL A 104 -3.05 23.05 -3.96
CA VAL A 104 -2.33 23.79 -2.93
C VAL A 104 -1.24 24.65 -3.58
N GLU A 105 -0.49 24.08 -4.53
CA GLU A 105 0.55 24.80 -5.28
C GLU A 105 0.00 26.02 -6.00
N ASN A 106 -1.17 25.92 -6.62
CA ASN A 106 -1.82 27.06 -7.27
C ASN A 106 -2.24 28.17 -6.29
N ARG A 107 -2.47 27.86 -5.01
CA ARG A 107 -2.80 28.88 -4.00
C ARG A 107 -1.55 29.56 -3.47
N THR A 108 -0.45 28.83 -3.31
CA THR A 108 0.76 29.31 -2.62
C THR A 108 1.84 29.85 -3.56
N HIS A 109 1.85 29.46 -4.84
CA HIS A 109 2.89 29.85 -5.79
C HIS A 109 2.36 30.74 -6.93
N PRO A 110 2.81 32.01 -7.01
CA PRO A 110 2.39 32.94 -8.08
C PRO A 110 2.72 32.44 -9.49
N GLY A 111 3.75 31.59 -9.64
CA GLY A 111 4.11 30.98 -10.93
C GLY A 111 3.00 30.10 -11.49
N TRP A 112 2.37 29.27 -10.64
CA TRP A 112 1.26 28.40 -11.01
C TRP A 112 0.00 29.19 -11.37
N GLN A 113 -0.24 30.29 -10.65
CA GLN A 113 -1.37 31.21 -10.92
C GLN A 113 -1.24 31.89 -12.28
N LYS A 114 -0.03 32.32 -12.62
CA LYS A 114 0.24 32.99 -13.91
C LYS A 114 0.04 32.07 -15.10
N THR A 115 0.45 30.80 -14.97
CA THR A 115 0.35 29.81 -16.05
C THR A 115 -1.00 29.11 -16.11
N LYS A 116 -1.90 29.36 -15.14
CA LYS A 116 -3.28 28.84 -15.12
C LYS A 116 -3.35 27.31 -15.29
N VAL A 117 -2.36 26.59 -14.76
CA VAL A 117 -2.20 25.13 -14.97
C VAL A 117 -3.47 24.34 -14.61
N LEU A 118 -4.17 24.75 -13.54
CA LEU A 118 -5.41 24.09 -13.12
C LEU A 118 -6.57 24.28 -14.10
N GLU A 119 -6.63 25.42 -14.80
CA GLU A 119 -7.68 25.72 -15.79
C GLU A 119 -7.50 24.84 -17.04
N GLU A 120 -6.25 24.55 -17.40
CA GLU A 120 -5.87 23.72 -18.55
C GLU A 120 -5.93 22.21 -18.25
N THR A 121 -6.04 21.83 -16.97
CA THR A 121 -6.03 20.42 -16.55
C THR A 121 -7.45 19.84 -16.56
N PRO A 122 -7.68 18.69 -17.22
CA PRO A 122 -8.97 18.00 -17.16
C PRO A 122 -9.45 17.78 -15.72
N PRO A 123 -10.71 18.10 -15.38
CA PRO A 123 -11.21 18.00 -14.00
C PRO A 123 -11.03 16.61 -13.36
N ILE A 124 -11.04 15.54 -14.16
CA ILE A 124 -10.85 14.16 -13.67
C ILE A 124 -9.44 13.90 -13.12
N LEU A 125 -8.46 14.71 -13.50
CA LEU A 125 -7.08 14.61 -13.02
C LEU A 125 -6.82 15.46 -11.78
N LEU A 126 -7.84 16.16 -11.28
CA LEU A 126 -7.76 17.00 -10.10
C LEU A 126 -8.61 16.44 -8.97
N ALA A 127 -8.12 16.51 -7.74
CA ALA A 127 -8.92 16.20 -6.57
C ALA A 127 -10.20 17.07 -6.57
N ASN A 128 -11.35 16.48 -6.23
CA ASN A 128 -12.65 17.16 -6.20
C ASN A 128 -13.00 17.93 -7.50
N GLY A 129 -12.54 17.46 -8.66
CA GLY A 129 -12.79 18.12 -9.94
C GLY A 129 -12.14 19.51 -10.07
N GLY A 130 -11.09 19.78 -9.29
CA GLY A 130 -10.41 21.09 -9.24
C GLY A 130 -11.12 22.13 -8.36
N LYS A 131 -12.25 21.78 -7.72
CA LYS A 131 -12.99 22.70 -6.85
C LYS A 131 -12.37 22.74 -5.45
N PRO A 132 -12.09 23.94 -4.88
CA PRO A 132 -11.61 24.06 -3.50
C PRO A 132 -12.51 23.31 -2.52
N SER A 133 -11.91 22.49 -1.65
CA SER A 133 -12.63 21.78 -0.60
C SER A 133 -11.71 21.58 0.60
N THR A 134 -12.13 22.13 1.74
CA THR A 134 -11.41 21.98 3.01
C THR A 134 -11.30 20.51 3.40
N ASN A 135 -12.39 19.75 3.27
CA ASN A 135 -12.45 18.36 3.72
C ASN A 135 -11.68 17.37 2.84
N VAL A 136 -11.59 17.64 1.53
CA VAL A 136 -11.02 16.69 0.55
C VAL A 136 -9.56 17.01 0.22
N VAL A 137 -9.20 18.30 0.17
CA VAL A 137 -7.87 18.75 -0.28
C VAL A 137 -7.06 19.24 0.91
N ASP A 138 -7.61 20.18 1.68
CA ASP A 138 -6.83 20.87 2.72
C ASP A 138 -6.56 19.93 3.91
N SER A 139 -7.59 19.23 4.42
CA SER A 139 -7.43 18.23 5.50
C SER A 139 -6.52 17.07 5.12
N TYR A 140 -6.45 16.71 3.84
CA TYR A 140 -5.59 15.64 3.35
C TYR A 140 -4.12 16.09 3.22
N VAL A 141 -3.87 17.28 2.66
CA VAL A 141 -2.51 17.77 2.39
C VAL A 141 -1.88 18.45 3.60
N LEU A 142 -2.64 19.30 4.30
CA LEU A 142 -2.17 20.12 5.42
C LEU A 142 -2.39 19.43 6.78
N GLY A 143 -3.18 18.36 6.81
CA GLY A 143 -3.63 17.72 8.04
C GLY A 143 -4.81 18.48 8.67
N MET A 144 -5.63 17.78 9.45
CA MET A 144 -6.71 18.41 10.21
C MET A 144 -6.13 19.23 11.36
N SER A 145 -6.22 20.57 11.28
CA SER A 145 -5.94 21.45 12.40
C SER A 145 -7.13 21.47 13.37
N ASN A 146 -7.22 20.44 14.22
CA ASN A 146 -8.13 20.30 15.36
C ASN A 146 -9.65 20.27 15.05
N PRO A 147 -10.40 19.27 15.55
CA PRO A 147 -11.86 19.31 15.53
C PRO A 147 -12.32 20.32 16.59
N ALA A 148 -13.03 21.37 16.17
CA ALA A 148 -13.91 22.13 17.05
C ALA A 148 -15.30 21.48 17.03
#